data_AF-A0A822IP71-F1
#
_entry.id   AF-A0A822IP71-F1
#
_cell.length_a   1.000
_cell.length_b   1.000
_cell.length_c   1.000
_cell.angle_alpha   90.00
_cell.angle_beta   90.00
_cell.angle_gamma   90.00
#
_symmetry.space_group_name_H-M   'P 1'
#
loop_
_entity.id
_entity.type
_entity.pdbx_description
1 polymer ?
#
loop_
_entity_poly.entity_id
_entity_poly.type
_entity_poly.pdbx_seq_one_letter_code
_entity_poly.pdbx_strand_id
1 'polypeptide(L)' 'MKYSRGDVVEFNVGSNEKHKGQVQFVEENYNEEILYVDSFSGWAYKVPEKRIISRIKNQNASKERERFQVNF' A
#
# COMPACT_ATOMS: atom_id res chain seq x y z
N MET A 1 -11.54 -4.73 5.34
CA MET A 1 -10.21 -4.69 4.71
C MET A 1 -9.57 -3.33 4.92
N LYS A 2 -8.40 -3.30 5.56
CA LYS A 2 -7.66 -2.05 5.84
C LYS A 2 -6.87 -1.56 4.63
N TYR A 3 -6.47 -2.50 3.78
CA TYR A 3 -5.73 -2.28 2.56
C TYR A 3 -6.51 -2.82 1.35
N SER A 4 -6.17 -2.30 0.18
CA SER A 4 -6.81 -2.66 -1.08
C SER A 4 -5.78 -2.69 -2.21
N ARG A 5 -6.09 -3.43 -3.29
CA ARG A 5 -5.27 -3.41 -4.49
C ARG A 5 -5.10 -1.98 -4.99
N GLY A 6 -3.87 -1.60 -5.29
CA GLY A 6 -3.49 -0.26 -5.74
C GLY A 6 -2.99 0.65 -4.62
N ASP A 7 -3.24 0.33 -3.34
CA ASP A 7 -2.67 1.07 -2.22
C ASP A 7 -1.14 1.04 -2.26
N VAL A 8 -0.51 2.18 -1.99
CA VAL A 8 0.94 2.25 -1.80
C VAL A 8 1.23 2.14 -0.30
N VAL A 9 2.10 1.22 0.07
CA VAL A 9 2.43 0.94 1.47
C VAL A 9 3.93 1.01 1.72
N GLU A 10 4.30 1.43 2.93
CA GLU A 10 5.65 1.28 3.47
C GLU A 10 5.68 0.10 4.44
N PHE A 11 6.67 -0.77 4.32
CA PHE A 11 6.73 -2.03 5.07
C PHE A 11 8.16 -2.49 5.37
N ASN A 12 8.30 -3.36 6.36
CA ASN A 12 9.58 -3.97 6.73
C ASN A 12 9.83 -5.29 5.98
N VAL A 13 10.99 -5.41 5.32
CA VAL A 13 11.46 -6.66 4.69
C VAL A 13 12.32 -7.49 5.67
N GLY A 14 13.01 -6.82 6.60
CA GLY A 14 13.80 -7.40 7.69
C GLY A 14 13.78 -6.51 8.92
N SER A 15 14.74 -6.69 9.84
CA SER A 15 14.74 -5.97 11.12
C SER A 15 14.96 -4.45 10.97
N ASN A 16 15.72 -4.01 9.96
CA ASN A 16 16.10 -2.60 9.78
C ASN A 16 15.88 -2.07 8.35
N GLU A 17 15.22 -2.83 7.49
CA GLU A 17 15.07 -2.49 6.08
C GLU A 17 13.62 -2.18 5.73
N LYS A 18 13.37 -0.94 5.28
CA LYS A 18 12.05 -0.43 4.89
C LYS A 18 11.96 -0.31 3.39
N HIS A 19 10.90 -0.88 2.83
CA HIS A 19 10.59 -0.81 1.41
C HIS A 19 9.24 -0.14 1.20
N LYS A 20 9.04 0.33 -0.04
CA LYS A 20 7.77 0.90 -0.49
C LYS A 20 7.32 0.15 -1.73
N GLY A 21 6.03 -0.08 -1.84
CA GLY A 21 5.48 -0.79 -2.99
C GLY A 21 3.98 -0.66 -3.09
N GLN A 22 3.46 -1.17 -4.20
CA GLN A 22 2.03 -1.16 -4.48
C GLN A 22 1.43 -2.53 -4.19
N VAL A 23 0.32 -2.54 -3.45
CA VAL A 23 -0.45 -3.75 -3.16
C VAL A 23 -1.08 -4.26 -4.45
N GLN A 24 -0.76 -5.49 -4.83
CA GLN A 24 -1.35 -6.17 -5.99
C GLN A 24 -2.53 -7.06 -5.60
N PHE A 25 -2.44 -7.68 -4.42
CA PHE A 25 -3.46 -8.60 -3.93
C PHE A 25 -3.47 -8.62 -2.39
N VAL A 26 -4.64 -8.87 -1.81
CA VAL A 26 -4.83 -9.05 -0.36
C VAL A 26 -5.45 -10.42 -0.16
N GLU A 27 -4.73 -11.29 0.54
CA GLU A 27 -5.23 -12.59 0.98
C GLU A 27 -5.84 -12.44 2.36
N GLU A 28 -7.13 -12.74 2.48
CA GLU A 28 -7.82 -12.79 3.76
C GLU A 28 -7.59 -14.16 4.41
N ASN A 29 -7.07 -14.15 5.64
CA ASN A 29 -6.99 -15.33 6.49
C ASN A 29 -7.69 -15.02 7.82
N TYR A 30 -8.19 -16.03 8.51
CA TYR A 30 -8.93 -15.88 9.78
C TYR A 30 -8.13 -15.15 10.87
N ASN A 31 -6.78 -15.16 10.78
CA ASN A 31 -5.89 -14.62 11.81
C ASN A 31 -5.15 -13.32 11.40
N GLU A 32 -4.76 -13.17 10.13
CA GLU A 32 -4.05 -11.98 9.65
C GLU A 32 -4.26 -11.76 8.14
N GLU A 33 -4.41 -10.50 7.71
CA GLU A 33 -4.36 -10.16 6.28
C GLU A 33 -2.91 -10.28 5.77
N ILE A 34 -2.74 -10.88 4.58
CA ILE A 34 -1.43 -10.93 3.91
C ILE A 34 -1.50 -10.12 2.61
N LEU A 35 -0.60 -9.15 2.49
CA LEU A 35 -0.50 -8.26 1.34
C LEU A 35 0.59 -8.77 0.40
N TYR A 36 0.24 -8.93 -0.87
CA TYR A 36 1.20 -9.17 -1.93
C TYR A 36 1.55 -7.83 -2.55
N VAL A 37 2.82 -7.43 -2.41
CA VAL A 37 3.29 -6.08 -2.71
C VAL A 37 4.42 -6.15 -3.73
N ASP A 38 4.24 -5.45 -4.84
CA ASP A 38 5.34 -5.18 -5.77
C ASP A 38 6.11 -3.96 -5.25
N SER A 39 7.33 -4.21 -4.76
CA SER A 39 8.21 -3.15 -4.27
C SER A 39 8.74 -2.32 -5.42
N PHE A 40 8.92 -1.03 -5.17
CA PHE A 40 9.61 -0.12 -6.09
C PHE A 40 11.11 -0.42 -6.21
N SER A 41 11.64 -1.35 -5.40
CA SER A 41 12.97 -1.93 -5.59
C SER A 41 13.04 -2.97 -6.71
N GLY A 42 11.90 -3.35 -7.31
CA GLY A 42 11.82 -4.34 -8.40
C GLY A 42 11.54 -5.78 -7.94
N TRP A 43 11.35 -5.99 -6.64
CA TRP A 43 11.04 -7.30 -6.05
C TRP A 43 9.57 -7.40 -5.63
N ALA A 44 8.98 -8.58 -5.77
CA ALA A 44 7.66 -8.90 -5.23
C ALA A 44 7.79 -9.52 -3.83
N TYR A 45 6.95 -9.07 -2.89
CA TYR A 45 6.98 -9.52 -1.49
C TYR A 45 5.60 -10.01 -1.02
N LYS A 46 5.62 -11.07 -0.20
CA LYS A 46 4.47 -11.49 0.63
C LYS A 46 4.65 -10.90 2.02
N VAL A 47 3.78 -9.95 2.40
CA VAL A 47 3.96 -9.11 3.59
C VAL A 47 2.74 -9.24 4.52
N PRO A 48 2.90 -9.80 5.73
CA PRO A 48 1.81 -9.82 6.70
C PRO A 48 1.47 -8.42 7.19
N GLU A 49 0.20 -8.14 7.49
CA GLU A 49 -0.28 -6.81 7.87
C GLU A 49 0.56 -6.14 8.97
N LYS A 50 1.00 -6.92 9.97
CA LYS A 50 1.83 -6.46 11.09
C LYS A 50 3.19 -5.88 10.69
N ARG A 51 3.68 -6.17 9.48
CA ARG A 51 4.92 -5.60 8.93
C ARG A 51 4.68 -4.34 8.10
N ILE A 52 3.42 -3.97 7.84
CA ILE A 52 3.08 -2.71 7.22
C ILE A 52 3.23 -1.59 8.25
N ILE A 53 4.06 -0.61 7.94
CA ILE A 53 4.29 0.57 8.78
C ILE A 53 3.21 1.60 8.52
N SER A 54 2.93 1.89 7.25
CA SER A 54 1.93 2.89 6.89
C SER A 54 1.39 2.71 5.46
N ARG A 55 0.16 3.18 5.25
CA ARG A 55 -0.40 3.41 3.91
C ARG A 55 -0.09 4.84 3.48
N ILE A 56 0.58 4.98 2.35
CA ILE A 56 0.92 6.27 1.76
C ILE A 56 -0.30 6.77 0.98
N LYS A 57 -0.95 7.81 1.49
CA LYS A 57 -2.01 8.51 0.75
C LYS A 57 -1.35 9.34 -0.36
N ASN A 58 -1.64 9.03 -1.62
CA ASN A 58 -1.27 9.90 -2.73
C ASN A 58 -2.00 11.25 -2.58
N GLN A 59 -1.31 12.26 -2.03
CA GLN A 59 -1.86 13.61 -1.84
C GLN A 59 -2.22 14.30 -3.17
N ASN A 60 -1.72 13.79 -4.30
CA ASN A 60 -2.03 14.30 -5.63
C ASN A 60 -3.45 13.95 -6.11
N ALA A 61 -4.02 12.82 -5.67
CA ALA A 61 -5.39 12.44 -6.04
C ALA A 61 -6.44 13.35 -5.39
N SER A 62 -6.15 13.89 -4.21
CA SER A 62 -6.98 14.87 -3.52
C SER A 62 -7.05 16.22 -4.27
N LYS A 63 -5.94 16.66 -4.88
CA LYS A 63 -5.87 17.94 -5.61
C LYS A 63 -6.53 17.89 -7.00
N GLU A 64 -6.57 16.72 -7.66
CA GLU A 64 -7.32 16.57 -8.91
C GLU A 64 -8.83 16.59 -8.66
N ARG A 65 -9.32 15.96 -7.59
CA ARG A 65 -10.75 15.98 -7.24
C ARG A 65 -11.27 17.38 -6.92
N GLU A 66 -10.46 18.23 -6.29
CA GLU A 66 -10.80 19.64 -6.05
C GLU A 66 -10.83 20.45 -7.36
N ARG A 67 -9.91 20.18 -8.29
CA ARG A 67 -9.85 20.86 -9.60
C ARG A 67 -11.08 20.59 -10.48
N PHE A 68 -11.68 19.41 -10.37
CA PHE A 68 -12.89 19.06 -11.14
C PHE A 68 -14.18 19.67 -10.57
N GLN A 69 -14.19 20.14 -9.31
CA GLN A 69 -15.38 20.75 -8.70
C GLN A 69 -15.54 22.26 -8.96
N VAL A 70 -14.52 22.94 -9.49
CA VAL A 70 -14.53 24.41 -9.67
C VAL A 70 -14.92 24.87 -11.09
N ASN A 71 -15.27 23.94 -11.99
CA ASN A 71 -15.60 24.24 -13.39
C ASN A 71 -17.09 24.02 -13.71
N PHE A 72 -17.98 24.65 -12.94
CA PHE A 72 -19.41 24.78 -13.26
C PHE A 72 -19.90 26.20 -12.96
#